data_AF-A0A924WXL0-F1
#
_entry.id   AF-A0A924WXL0-F1
#
_cell.length_a   1.000
_cell.length_b   1.000
_cell.length_c   1.000
_cell.angle_alpha   90.00
_cell.angle_beta   90.00
_cell.angle_gamma   90.00
#
_symmetry.space_group_name_H-M   'P 1'
#
loop_
_entity.id
_entity.type
_entity.pdbx_description
1 polymer ?
#
loop_
_entity_poly.entity_id
_entity_poly.type
_entity_poly.pdbx_seq_one_letter_code
_entity_poly.pdbx_strand_id
1 'polypeptide(L)'
;MSTLTQTIPSILPTVAADAERHLREHQISIWARTDRLFAGLLLFEFIAGIALALWRSPLTWTGASSSIHPHVWAAAVLGAVIVALPVYLAARRPAQQLTRHVVAISQMLMSGLLIHLGDGRIEMHFHIFGSLAFLAFYRDWRVLITASAVVAVDHLVRGLFAPQTIYGVISASSWRTLEHAGWVIFEDIFLIGSCLQGVREMRGIAQNRALLEHNHRTIETKVQERTAQLKSAQDQLMTAARSAGMAEIATSVLHNVGNVLNSVNVSATIVADKLRHSEMPSLGKVSEMIAENKPQLGAFFTLDERGKMLPDFIVDLAKCLGEEQQLMLAEV
;
A
#
# COMPACT_ATOMS: atom_id res chain seq x y z
N MET A 1 -16.00 -6.08 25.84
CA MET A 1 -14.98 -7.04 25.34
C MET A 1 -15.62 -8.16 24.50
N SER A 2 -16.42 -7.84 23.48
CA SER A 2 -17.17 -8.86 22.71
C SER A 2 -16.84 -8.89 21.20
N THR A 3 -15.89 -8.08 20.73
CA THR A 3 -15.61 -7.89 19.30
C THR A 3 -14.30 -8.53 18.82
N LEU A 4 -13.49 -9.13 19.70
CA LEU A 4 -12.17 -9.68 19.34
C LEU A 4 -12.19 -11.18 18.97
N THR A 5 -13.30 -11.89 19.19
CA THR A 5 -13.37 -13.34 18.96
C THR A 5 -14.02 -13.73 17.63
N GLN A 6 -14.65 -12.79 16.92
CA GLN A 6 -15.34 -13.07 15.63
C GLN A 6 -14.50 -12.77 14.38
N THR A 7 -13.32 -12.15 14.51
CA THR A 7 -12.50 -11.72 13.35
C THR A 7 -11.52 -12.79 12.86
N ILE A 8 -11.01 -13.68 13.72
CA ILE A 8 -10.00 -14.68 13.32
C ILE A 8 -10.54 -15.76 12.35
N PRO A 9 -11.77 -16.31 12.51
CA PRO A 9 -12.26 -17.37 11.63
C PRO A 9 -12.58 -16.91 10.19
N SER A 10 -12.88 -15.61 9.99
CA SER A 10 -13.29 -15.05 8.69
C SER A 10 -12.13 -14.52 7.85
N ILE A 11 -10.97 -14.24 8.45
CA ILE A 11 -9.78 -13.73 7.76
C ILE A 11 -9.05 -14.84 7.01
N LEU A 12 -8.87 -16.01 7.64
CA LEU A 12 -8.12 -17.14 7.08
C LEU A 12 -8.67 -17.61 5.71
N PRO A 13 -9.99 -17.73 5.48
CA PRO A 13 -10.54 -18.12 4.19
C PRO A 13 -10.26 -17.10 3.08
N THR A 14 -10.32 -15.79 3.39
CA THR A 14 -10.10 -14.74 2.38
C THR A 14 -8.63 -14.65 1.96
N VAL A 15 -7.70 -14.71 2.92
CA VAL A 15 -6.25 -14.74 2.64
C VAL A 15 -5.87 -16.01 1.88
N ALA A 16 -6.47 -17.15 2.21
CA ALA A 16 -6.24 -18.39 1.47
C ALA A 16 -6.75 -18.31 0.02
N ALA A 17 -7.93 -17.71 -0.21
CA ALA A 17 -8.46 -17.51 -1.55
C ALA A 17 -7.59 -16.55 -2.39
N ASP A 18 -7.12 -15.46 -1.77
CA ASP A 18 -6.20 -14.51 -2.40
C ASP A 18 -4.85 -15.17 -2.74
N ALA A 19 -4.30 -15.98 -1.84
CA ALA A 19 -3.09 -16.74 -2.08
C ALA A 19 -3.24 -17.74 -3.25
N GLU A 20 -4.37 -18.46 -3.32
CA GLU A 20 -4.62 -19.40 -4.42
C GLU A 20 -4.82 -18.67 -5.76
N ARG A 21 -5.39 -17.46 -5.75
CA ARG A 21 -5.47 -16.61 -6.95
C ARG A 21 -4.07 -16.19 -7.41
N HIS A 22 -3.25 -15.65 -6.51
CA HIS A 22 -1.87 -15.24 -6.81
C HIS A 22 -1.02 -16.41 -7.32
N LEU A 23 -1.16 -17.60 -6.73
CA LEU A 23 -0.49 -18.81 -7.18
C LEU A 23 -0.88 -19.17 -8.62
N ARG A 24 -2.18 -19.20 -8.92
CA ARG A 24 -2.68 -19.54 -10.26
C ARG A 24 -2.24 -18.53 -11.31
N GLU A 25 -2.30 -17.23 -11.01
CA GLU A 25 -1.82 -16.18 -11.90
C GLU A 25 -0.32 -16.34 -12.21
N HIS A 26 0.49 -16.65 -11.19
CA HIS A 26 1.92 -16.87 -11.36
C HIS A 26 2.22 -18.12 -12.21
N GLN A 27 1.51 -19.22 -11.98
CA GLN A 27 1.62 -20.45 -12.78
C GLN A 27 1.23 -20.22 -14.25
N ILE A 28 0.10 -19.54 -14.51
CA ILE A 28 -0.35 -19.21 -15.87
C ILE A 28 0.71 -18.36 -16.59
N SER A 29 1.33 -17.40 -15.89
CA SER A 29 2.40 -16.56 -16.44
C SER A 29 3.64 -17.38 -16.83
N ILE A 30 4.06 -18.32 -15.97
CA ILE A 30 5.16 -19.25 -16.26
C ILE A 30 4.81 -20.09 -17.48
N TRP A 31 3.64 -20.75 -17.50
CA TRP A 31 3.26 -21.63 -18.61
C TRP A 31 3.18 -20.87 -19.94
N ALA A 32 2.57 -19.69 -19.96
CA ALA A 32 2.47 -18.88 -21.17
C ALA A 32 3.84 -18.40 -21.68
N ARG A 33 4.76 -18.04 -20.77
CA ARG A 33 6.12 -17.63 -21.14
C ARG A 33 6.91 -18.82 -21.70
N THR A 34 6.81 -19.97 -21.06
CA THR A 34 7.50 -21.20 -21.48
C THR A 34 6.96 -21.70 -22.82
N ASP A 35 5.64 -21.64 -23.06
CA ASP A 35 5.05 -21.95 -24.38
C ASP A 35 5.66 -21.10 -25.50
N ARG A 36 5.80 -19.78 -25.28
CA ARG A 36 6.39 -18.86 -26.27
C ARG A 36 7.88 -19.12 -26.48
N LEU A 37 8.60 -19.44 -25.41
CA LEU A 37 10.01 -19.84 -25.48
C LEU A 37 10.16 -21.08 -26.36
N PHE A 38 9.34 -22.11 -26.14
CA PHE A 38 9.39 -23.33 -26.94
C PHE A 38 8.94 -23.11 -28.38
N ALA A 39 7.98 -22.22 -28.64
CA ALA A 39 7.64 -21.87 -30.02
C ALA A 39 8.85 -21.28 -30.77
N GLY A 40 9.61 -20.39 -30.13
CA GLY A 40 10.85 -19.85 -30.68
C GLY A 40 11.95 -20.91 -30.83
N LEU A 41 12.13 -21.74 -29.80
CA LEU A 41 13.13 -22.81 -29.78
C LEU A 41 12.88 -23.84 -30.88
N LEU A 42 11.65 -24.35 -31.01
CA LEU A 42 11.28 -25.34 -32.02
C LEU A 42 11.45 -24.78 -33.45
N LEU A 43 11.13 -23.51 -33.69
CA LEU A 43 11.38 -22.86 -34.97
C LEU A 43 12.88 -22.75 -35.28
N PHE A 44 13.68 -22.41 -34.26
CA PHE A 44 15.13 -22.36 -34.38
C PHE A 44 15.72 -23.75 -34.67
N GLU A 45 15.34 -24.77 -33.89
CA GLU A 45 15.77 -26.15 -34.06
C GLU A 45 15.39 -26.70 -35.43
N PHE A 46 14.19 -26.35 -35.94
CA PHE A 46 13.77 -26.73 -37.29
C PHE A 46 14.67 -26.13 -38.37
N ILE A 47 14.95 -24.83 -38.31
CA ILE A 47 15.85 -24.17 -39.27
C ILE A 47 17.27 -24.75 -39.15
N ALA A 48 17.75 -24.97 -37.92
CA ALA A 48 19.05 -25.59 -37.67
C ALA A 48 19.12 -27.03 -38.22
N GLY A 49 18.04 -27.80 -38.11
CA GLY A 49 17.93 -29.15 -38.66
C GLY A 49 18.00 -29.16 -40.19
N ILE A 50 17.33 -28.22 -40.87
CA ILE A 50 17.46 -28.04 -42.32
C ILE A 50 18.91 -27.67 -42.69
N ALA A 51 19.50 -26.70 -41.98
CA ALA A 51 20.88 -26.29 -42.21
C ALA A 51 21.88 -27.44 -42.01
N LEU A 52 21.68 -28.26 -40.97
CA LEU A 52 22.49 -29.45 -40.70
C LEU A 52 22.37 -30.48 -41.83
N ALA A 53 21.16 -30.74 -42.31
CA ALA A 53 20.93 -31.66 -43.42
C ALA A 53 21.61 -31.18 -44.72
N LEU A 54 21.51 -29.89 -45.02
CA LEU A 54 22.17 -29.26 -46.17
C LEU A 54 23.69 -29.25 -46.05
N TRP A 55 24.23 -29.07 -44.84
CA TRP A 55 25.69 -29.08 -44.65
C TRP A 55 26.25 -30.50 -44.76
N ARG A 56 25.63 -31.46 -44.08
CA ARG A 56 26.22 -32.79 -43.91
C ARG A 56 26.05 -33.67 -45.14
N SER A 57 24.88 -33.61 -45.78
CA SER A 57 24.56 -34.46 -46.93
C SER A 57 23.57 -33.74 -47.86
N PRO A 58 23.98 -32.71 -48.60
CA PRO A 58 23.04 -31.96 -49.46
C PRO A 58 22.52 -32.79 -50.64
N LEU A 59 23.35 -33.68 -51.20
CA LEU A 59 23.07 -34.42 -52.43
C LEU A 59 23.44 -35.90 -52.29
N THR A 60 22.61 -36.77 -52.84
CA THR A 60 22.96 -38.16 -53.16
C THR A 60 23.27 -38.27 -54.66
N TRP A 61 24.26 -39.09 -55.00
CA TRP A 61 24.63 -39.40 -56.37
C TRP A 61 24.23 -40.84 -56.69
N THR A 62 23.40 -41.03 -57.72
CA THR A 62 23.06 -42.33 -58.29
C THR A 62 23.34 -42.28 -59.79
N GLY A 63 24.51 -42.80 -60.22
CA GLY A 63 24.94 -42.71 -61.61
C GLY A 63 25.26 -41.27 -62.04
N ALA A 64 24.70 -40.79 -63.15
CA ALA A 64 24.94 -39.45 -63.70
C ALA A 64 23.95 -38.38 -63.17
N SER A 65 23.00 -38.76 -62.32
CA SER A 65 22.00 -37.85 -61.75
C SER A 65 22.28 -37.56 -60.28
N SER A 66 22.20 -36.28 -59.91
CA SER A 66 22.24 -35.82 -58.53
C SER A 66 20.82 -35.55 -58.02
N SER A 67 20.48 -36.07 -56.84
CA SER A 67 19.20 -35.83 -56.18
C SER A 67 19.41 -35.29 -54.78
N ILE A 68 18.46 -34.50 -54.28
CA ILE A 68 18.47 -34.02 -52.89
C ILE A 68 18.43 -35.22 -51.94
N HIS A 69 19.35 -35.24 -50.97
CA HIS A 69 19.45 -36.35 -50.02
C HIS A 69 18.16 -36.49 -49.18
N PRO A 70 17.68 -37.72 -48.89
CA PRO A 70 16.48 -37.96 -48.07
C PRO A 70 16.43 -37.19 -46.74
N HIS A 71 17.56 -37.05 -46.05
CA HIS A 71 17.70 -36.20 -44.84
C HIS A 71 17.21 -34.76 -45.02
N VAL A 72 17.41 -34.12 -46.18
CA VAL A 72 16.93 -32.74 -46.41
C VAL A 72 15.40 -32.72 -46.49
N TRP A 73 14.81 -33.70 -47.19
CA TRP A 73 13.35 -33.86 -47.26
C TRP A 73 12.74 -34.20 -45.89
N ALA A 74 13.39 -35.09 -45.14
CA ALA A 74 12.97 -35.43 -43.78
C ALA A 74 13.02 -34.19 -42.87
N ALA A 75 14.12 -33.44 -42.89
CA ALA A 75 14.27 -32.20 -42.11
C ALA A 75 13.17 -31.18 -42.46
N ALA A 76 12.90 -30.95 -43.74
CA ALA A 76 11.91 -29.98 -44.18
C ALA A 76 10.47 -30.42 -43.88
N VAL A 77 10.07 -31.61 -44.32
CA VAL A 77 8.67 -32.07 -44.25
C VAL A 77 8.29 -32.51 -42.85
N LEU A 78 9.06 -33.43 -42.24
CA LEU A 78 8.75 -33.92 -40.90
C LEU A 78 8.96 -32.81 -39.87
N GLY A 79 10.01 -32.01 -40.02
CA GLY A 79 10.25 -30.84 -39.17
C GLY A 79 9.09 -29.85 -39.21
N ALA A 80 8.57 -29.50 -40.40
CA ALA A 80 7.42 -28.61 -40.51
C ALA A 80 6.15 -29.19 -39.84
N VAL A 81 5.89 -30.49 -40.01
CA VAL A 81 4.75 -31.17 -39.36
C VAL A 81 4.89 -31.15 -37.84
N ILE A 82 6.07 -31.43 -37.32
CA ILE A 82 6.35 -31.44 -35.87
C ILE A 82 6.15 -30.04 -35.27
N VAL A 83 6.59 -28.99 -35.96
CA VAL A 83 6.63 -27.62 -35.40
C VAL A 83 5.32 -26.85 -35.59
N ALA A 84 4.53 -27.15 -36.64
CA ALA A 84 3.34 -26.36 -36.97
C ALA A 84 2.31 -26.29 -35.83
N LEU A 85 1.94 -27.43 -35.25
CA LEU A 85 0.92 -27.50 -34.19
C LEU A 85 1.35 -26.85 -32.86
N PRO A 86 2.52 -27.16 -32.26
CA PRO A 86 2.95 -26.55 -31.00
C PRO A 86 3.12 -25.02 -31.14
N VAL A 87 3.66 -24.53 -32.25
CA VAL A 87 3.81 -23.08 -32.50
C VAL A 87 2.45 -22.39 -32.59
N TYR A 88 1.50 -22.99 -33.32
CA TYR A 88 0.14 -22.47 -33.40
C TYR A 88 -0.53 -22.41 -32.03
N LEU A 89 -0.45 -23.48 -31.25
CA LEU A 89 -1.05 -23.54 -29.91
C LEU A 89 -0.37 -22.60 -28.92
N ALA A 90 0.96 -22.48 -28.94
CA ALA A 90 1.69 -21.54 -28.10
C ALA A 90 1.31 -20.07 -28.40
N ALA A 91 1.01 -19.74 -29.66
CA ALA A 91 0.59 -18.41 -30.05
C ALA A 91 -0.88 -18.12 -29.72
N ARG A 92 -1.78 -19.08 -29.91
CA ARG A 92 -3.25 -18.86 -29.81
C ARG A 92 -3.87 -19.30 -28.50
N ARG A 93 -3.27 -20.28 -27.82
CA ARG A 93 -3.78 -20.90 -26.60
C ARG A 93 -2.65 -21.13 -25.58
N PRO A 94 -1.91 -20.09 -25.19
CA PRO A 94 -0.87 -20.21 -24.19
C PRO A 94 -1.44 -20.60 -22.82
N ALA A 95 -0.61 -21.20 -21.97
CA ALA A 95 -0.89 -21.68 -20.63
C ALA A 95 -1.91 -22.83 -20.51
N GLN A 96 -2.42 -23.37 -21.62
CA GLN A 96 -3.31 -24.52 -21.59
C GLN A 96 -2.54 -25.82 -21.34
N GLN A 97 -3.21 -26.79 -20.70
CA GLN A 97 -2.62 -28.12 -20.45
C GLN A 97 -2.29 -28.83 -21.76
N LEU A 98 -3.20 -28.79 -22.72
CA LEU A 98 -2.97 -29.39 -24.03
C LEU A 98 -1.73 -28.80 -24.71
N THR A 99 -1.54 -27.48 -24.68
CA THR A 99 -0.43 -26.78 -25.34
C THR A 99 0.92 -27.30 -24.86
N ARG A 100 1.16 -27.34 -23.54
CA ARG A 100 2.46 -27.79 -23.00
C ARG A 100 2.73 -29.28 -23.23
N HIS A 101 1.71 -30.13 -23.26
CA HIS A 101 1.87 -31.55 -23.62
C HIS A 101 2.17 -31.72 -25.11
N VAL A 102 1.53 -30.94 -25.98
CA VAL A 102 1.85 -30.93 -27.43
C VAL A 102 3.26 -30.42 -27.67
N VAL A 103 3.70 -29.37 -26.95
CA VAL A 103 5.07 -28.87 -26.99
C VAL A 103 6.06 -29.97 -26.58
N ALA A 104 5.82 -30.66 -25.46
CA ALA A 104 6.67 -31.75 -25.00
C ALA A 104 6.79 -32.89 -26.02
N ILE A 105 5.67 -33.34 -26.58
CA ILE A 105 5.66 -34.35 -27.64
C ILE A 105 6.49 -33.87 -28.83
N SER A 106 6.27 -32.63 -29.27
CA SER A 106 6.95 -32.07 -30.44
C SER A 106 8.45 -31.90 -30.22
N GLN A 107 8.87 -31.50 -29.02
CA GLN A 107 10.29 -31.38 -28.64
C GLN A 107 11.00 -32.73 -28.66
N MET A 108 10.33 -33.79 -28.21
CA MET A 108 10.90 -35.15 -28.25
C MET A 108 10.95 -35.70 -29.67
N LEU A 109 9.92 -35.44 -30.49
CA LEU A 109 9.94 -35.80 -31.91
C LEU A 109 11.03 -35.02 -32.68
N MET A 110 11.23 -33.74 -32.37
CA MET A 110 12.33 -32.95 -32.93
C MET A 110 13.69 -33.54 -32.54
N SER A 111 13.86 -33.95 -31.27
CA SER A 111 15.06 -34.67 -30.81
C SER A 111 15.27 -35.97 -31.61
N GLY A 112 14.21 -36.76 -31.83
CA GLY A 112 14.26 -37.97 -32.64
C GLY A 112 14.67 -37.70 -34.10
N LEU A 113 14.12 -36.64 -34.70
CA LEU A 113 14.50 -36.18 -36.04
C LEU A 113 15.97 -35.76 -36.10
N LEU A 114 16.45 -34.96 -35.15
CA LEU A 114 17.85 -34.53 -35.09
C LEU A 114 18.81 -35.71 -34.90
N ILE A 115 18.46 -36.70 -34.08
CA ILE A 115 19.23 -37.95 -33.94
C ILE A 115 19.30 -38.69 -35.29
N HIS A 116 18.17 -38.78 -36.00
CA HIS A 116 18.14 -39.41 -37.32
C HIS A 116 19.01 -38.66 -38.35
N LEU A 117 18.92 -37.32 -38.41
CA LEU A 117 19.76 -36.47 -39.27
C LEU A 117 21.25 -36.56 -38.92
N GLY A 118 21.56 -36.87 -37.66
CA GLY A 118 22.92 -37.09 -37.18
C GLY A 118 23.42 -38.54 -37.32
N ASP A 119 22.76 -39.37 -38.11
CA ASP A 119 23.10 -40.79 -38.32
C ASP A 119 23.14 -41.63 -37.02
N GLY A 120 22.32 -41.29 -36.01
CA GLY A 120 22.28 -42.03 -34.74
C GLY A 120 23.48 -41.79 -33.81
N ARG A 121 24.20 -40.68 -34.01
CA ARG A 121 25.32 -40.25 -33.16
C ARG A 121 24.90 -40.05 -31.70
N ILE A 122 25.74 -40.49 -30.76
CA ILE A 122 25.48 -40.37 -29.32
C ILE A 122 25.38 -38.90 -28.89
N GLU A 123 26.10 -38.00 -29.54
CA GLU A 123 26.11 -36.57 -29.22
C GLU A 123 24.73 -35.93 -29.46
N MET A 124 23.98 -36.43 -30.45
CA MET A 124 22.63 -35.93 -30.71
C MET A 124 21.63 -36.34 -29.64
N HIS A 125 21.93 -37.39 -28.85
CA HIS A 125 21.06 -37.82 -27.75
C HIS A 125 21.10 -36.84 -26.58
N PHE A 126 22.17 -36.05 -26.42
CA PHE A 126 22.22 -34.99 -25.41
C PHE A 126 21.10 -33.95 -25.57
N HIS A 127 20.55 -33.82 -26.79
CA HIS A 127 19.40 -32.96 -27.04
C HIS A 127 18.16 -33.38 -26.24
N ILE A 128 17.97 -34.68 -25.99
CA ILE A 128 16.85 -35.19 -25.17
C ILE A 128 16.98 -34.67 -23.74
N PHE A 129 18.15 -34.85 -23.12
CA PHE A 129 18.43 -34.40 -21.75
C PHE A 129 18.28 -32.88 -21.63
N GLY A 130 18.91 -32.12 -22.55
CA GLY A 130 18.75 -30.66 -22.59
C GLY A 130 17.30 -30.21 -22.75
N SER A 131 16.53 -30.93 -23.58
CA SER A 131 15.10 -30.66 -23.77
C SER A 131 14.26 -30.96 -22.54
N LEU A 132 14.52 -32.06 -21.82
CA LEU A 132 13.84 -32.37 -20.55
C LEU A 132 14.14 -31.30 -19.50
N ALA A 133 15.40 -30.87 -19.39
CA ALA A 133 15.79 -29.77 -18.51
C ALA A 133 15.04 -28.46 -18.83
N PHE A 134 14.83 -28.14 -20.11
CA PHE A 134 14.07 -26.94 -20.51
C PHE A 134 12.56 -27.14 -20.30
N LEU A 135 12.02 -28.34 -20.53
CA LEU A 135 10.62 -28.65 -20.26
C LEU A 135 10.31 -28.54 -18.76
N ALA A 136 11.28 -28.75 -17.87
CA ALA A 136 11.13 -28.51 -16.44
C ALA A 136 10.83 -27.03 -16.10
N PHE A 137 11.07 -26.08 -17.01
CA PHE A 137 10.67 -24.67 -16.83
C PHE A 137 9.15 -24.48 -16.75
N TYR A 138 8.34 -25.43 -17.24
CA TYR A 138 6.90 -25.42 -17.00
C TYR A 138 6.54 -25.58 -15.53
N ARG A 139 7.46 -26.08 -14.70
CA ARG A 139 7.21 -26.45 -13.29
C ARG A 139 6.01 -27.39 -13.13
N ASP A 140 5.73 -28.20 -14.16
CA ASP A 140 4.69 -29.22 -14.20
C ASP A 140 5.33 -30.56 -14.54
N TRP A 141 5.52 -31.41 -13.52
CA TRP A 141 6.20 -32.70 -13.65
C TRP A 141 5.51 -33.64 -14.64
N ARG A 142 4.21 -33.47 -14.91
CA ARG A 142 3.44 -34.29 -15.85
C ARG A 142 3.92 -34.12 -17.30
N VAL A 143 4.49 -32.95 -17.61
CA VAL A 143 5.07 -32.64 -18.92
C VAL A 143 6.30 -33.51 -19.16
N LEU A 144 7.13 -33.71 -18.13
CA LEU A 144 8.32 -34.58 -18.20
C LEU A 144 7.90 -36.03 -18.45
N ILE A 145 6.90 -36.54 -17.74
CA ILE A 145 6.37 -37.90 -17.99
C ILE A 145 5.90 -38.08 -19.43
N THR A 146 5.25 -37.06 -20.00
CA THR A 146 4.81 -37.11 -21.41
C THR A 146 6.00 -37.18 -22.35
N ALA A 147 7.02 -36.34 -22.13
CA ALA A 147 8.23 -36.32 -22.94
C ALA A 147 8.99 -37.66 -22.85
N SER A 148 9.23 -38.14 -21.65
CA SER A 148 9.95 -39.40 -21.40
C SER A 148 9.21 -40.61 -21.98
N ALA A 149 7.87 -40.62 -21.94
CA ALA A 149 7.08 -41.65 -22.61
C ALA A 149 7.25 -41.64 -24.13
N VAL A 150 7.25 -40.45 -24.76
CA VAL A 150 7.47 -40.33 -26.21
C VAL A 150 8.87 -40.83 -26.59
N VAL A 151 9.90 -40.43 -25.84
CA VAL A 151 11.28 -40.88 -26.08
C VAL A 151 11.41 -42.39 -25.89
N ALA A 152 10.82 -42.96 -24.84
CA ALA A 152 10.87 -44.39 -24.58
C ALA A 152 10.22 -45.19 -25.72
N VAL A 153 9.04 -44.76 -26.18
CA VAL A 153 8.35 -45.40 -27.31
C VAL A 153 9.17 -45.26 -28.59
N ASP A 154 9.67 -44.07 -28.88
CA ASP A 154 10.51 -43.81 -30.05
C ASP A 154 11.78 -44.67 -30.07
N HIS A 155 12.48 -44.76 -28.93
CA HIS A 155 13.71 -45.55 -28.80
C HIS A 155 13.46 -47.05 -28.87
N LEU A 156 12.34 -47.53 -28.30
CA LEU A 156 11.94 -48.92 -28.40
C LEU A 156 11.57 -49.30 -29.84
N VAL A 157 10.70 -48.52 -30.47
CA VAL A 157 10.22 -48.80 -31.84
C VAL A 157 11.36 -48.70 -32.84
N ARG A 158 12.11 -47.59 -32.85
CA ARG A 158 13.25 -47.43 -33.77
C ARG A 158 14.40 -48.37 -33.43
N GLY A 159 14.61 -48.69 -32.15
CA GLY A 159 15.61 -49.69 -31.75
C GLY A 159 15.33 -51.09 -32.29
N LEU A 160 14.06 -51.50 -32.37
CA LEU A 160 13.66 -52.81 -32.88
C LEU A 160 13.62 -52.88 -34.42
N PHE A 161 13.13 -51.83 -35.09
CA PHE A 161 12.85 -51.88 -36.53
C PHE A 161 13.85 -51.11 -37.40
N ALA A 162 14.55 -50.11 -36.84
CA ALA A 162 15.46 -49.24 -37.57
C ALA A 162 16.65 -48.77 -36.70
N PRO A 163 17.43 -49.68 -36.10
CA PRO A 163 18.48 -49.36 -35.14
C PRO A 163 19.55 -48.42 -35.71
N GLN A 164 19.76 -48.40 -37.03
CA GLN A 164 20.66 -47.48 -37.71
C GLN A 164 20.26 -46.01 -37.56
N THR A 165 18.97 -45.71 -37.42
CA THR A 165 18.46 -44.33 -37.32
C THR A 165 18.62 -43.73 -35.93
N ILE A 166 18.96 -44.55 -34.93
CA ILE A 166 19.03 -44.15 -33.54
C ILE A 166 20.38 -44.48 -32.91
N TYR A 167 20.94 -45.66 -33.18
CA TYR A 167 22.21 -46.11 -32.62
C TYR A 167 23.36 -46.07 -33.63
N GLY A 168 23.11 -45.72 -34.90
CA GLY A 168 24.12 -45.68 -35.95
C GLY A 168 24.67 -47.07 -36.34
N VAL A 169 24.04 -48.14 -35.86
CA VAL A 169 24.46 -49.53 -36.11
C VAL A 169 23.29 -50.37 -36.64
N ILE A 170 23.60 -51.39 -37.44
CA ILE A 170 22.62 -52.23 -38.14
C ILE A 170 21.91 -53.22 -37.19
N SER A 171 22.53 -53.50 -36.04
CA SER A 171 21.98 -54.31 -34.96
C SER A 171 22.49 -53.75 -33.64
N ALA A 172 21.60 -53.54 -32.68
CA ALA A 172 21.93 -53.07 -31.33
C ALA A 172 21.39 -54.06 -30.29
N SER A 173 22.11 -54.22 -29.19
CA SER A 173 21.58 -54.97 -28.04
C SER A 173 20.36 -54.26 -27.46
N SER A 174 19.30 -55.01 -27.14
CA SER A 174 18.12 -54.48 -26.45
C SER A 174 18.45 -53.84 -25.10
N TRP A 175 19.59 -54.22 -24.50
CA TRP A 175 20.10 -53.62 -23.27
C TRP A 175 20.44 -52.13 -23.42
N ARG A 176 20.81 -51.68 -24.63
CA ARG A 176 21.15 -50.28 -24.91
C ARG A 176 19.96 -49.34 -24.72
N THR A 177 18.76 -49.79 -25.10
CA THR A 177 17.52 -49.05 -24.86
C THR A 177 17.24 -48.93 -23.36
N LEU A 178 17.49 -49.99 -22.59
CA LEU A 178 17.34 -49.98 -21.13
C LEU A 178 18.34 -49.04 -20.45
N GLU A 179 19.58 -49.00 -20.91
CA GLU A 179 20.60 -48.05 -20.42
C GLU A 179 20.16 -46.60 -20.66
N HIS A 180 19.71 -46.26 -21.87
CA HIS A 180 19.23 -44.90 -22.17
C HIS A 180 17.99 -44.54 -21.34
N ALA A 181 17.04 -45.47 -21.19
CA ALA A 181 15.89 -45.28 -20.32
C ALA A 181 16.30 -45.05 -18.86
N GLY A 182 17.30 -45.78 -18.36
CA GLY A 182 17.85 -45.61 -17.02
C GLY A 182 18.41 -44.20 -16.79
N TRP A 183 19.14 -43.65 -17.75
CA TRP A 183 19.67 -42.28 -17.67
C TRP A 183 18.57 -41.21 -17.71
N VAL A 184 17.53 -41.40 -18.53
CA VAL A 184 16.36 -40.49 -18.56
C VAL A 184 15.61 -40.52 -17.23
N ILE A 185 15.36 -41.72 -16.68
CA ILE A 185 14.72 -41.87 -15.36
C ILE A 185 15.55 -41.18 -14.28
N PHE A 186 16.87 -41.37 -14.31
CA PHE A 186 17.77 -40.73 -13.35
C PHE A 186 17.67 -39.19 -13.41
N GLU A 187 17.72 -38.60 -14.60
CA GLU A 187 17.54 -37.15 -14.77
C GLU A 187 16.16 -36.67 -14.31
N ASP A 188 15.10 -37.38 -14.71
CA ASP A 188 13.72 -37.03 -14.39
C ASP A 188 13.47 -36.98 -12.88
N ILE A 189 14.12 -37.83 -12.07
CA ILE A 189 14.01 -37.79 -10.60
C ILE A 189 14.37 -36.39 -10.08
N PHE A 190 15.48 -35.81 -10.55
CA PHE A 190 15.92 -34.49 -10.12
C PHE A 190 15.04 -33.37 -10.70
N LEU A 191 14.67 -33.46 -11.98
CA LEU A 191 13.83 -32.45 -12.63
C LEU A 191 12.42 -32.40 -12.04
N ILE A 192 11.82 -33.56 -11.77
CA ILE A 192 10.53 -33.68 -11.06
C ILE A 192 10.66 -33.10 -9.65
N GLY A 193 11.73 -33.45 -8.92
CA GLY A 193 12.03 -32.86 -7.61
C GLY A 193 12.06 -31.33 -7.65
N SER A 194 12.77 -30.75 -8.63
CA SER A 194 12.86 -29.30 -8.84
C SER A 194 11.53 -28.65 -9.24
N CYS A 195 10.69 -29.34 -10.01
CA CYS A 195 9.33 -28.88 -10.33
C CYS A 195 8.45 -28.83 -9.07
N LEU A 196 8.47 -29.90 -8.27
CA LEU A 196 7.69 -30.00 -7.03
C LEU A 196 8.16 -28.96 -5.99
N GLN A 197 9.47 -28.78 -5.84
CA GLN A 197 10.04 -27.75 -4.97
C GLN A 197 9.63 -26.35 -5.44
N GLY A 198 9.78 -26.05 -6.73
CA GLY A 198 9.38 -24.76 -7.30
C GLY A 198 7.91 -24.44 -7.07
N VAL A 199 7.00 -25.41 -7.19
CA VAL A 199 5.56 -25.20 -6.90
C VAL A 199 5.31 -24.93 -5.42
N ARG A 200 6.04 -25.59 -4.51
CA ARG A 200 5.96 -25.31 -3.06
C ARG A 200 6.44 -23.90 -2.73
N GLU A 201 7.55 -23.46 -3.32
CA GLU A 201 8.09 -22.11 -3.16
C GLU A 201 7.11 -21.04 -3.68
N MET A 202 6.55 -21.25 -4.88
CA MET A 202 5.53 -20.35 -5.44
C MET A 202 4.30 -20.23 -4.53
N ARG A 203 3.87 -21.34 -3.92
CA ARG A 203 2.76 -21.31 -2.95
C ARG A 203 3.12 -20.50 -1.70
N GLY A 204 4.33 -20.66 -1.17
CA GLY A 204 4.80 -19.86 -0.03
C GLY A 204 4.86 -18.36 -0.34
N ILE A 205 5.36 -17.98 -1.52
CA ILE A 205 5.37 -16.58 -1.98
C ILE A 205 3.95 -16.03 -2.09
N ALA A 206 3.03 -16.80 -2.68
CA ALA A 206 1.63 -16.38 -2.84
C ALA A 206 0.92 -16.19 -1.48
N GLN A 207 1.19 -17.07 -0.51
CA GLN A 207 0.69 -16.95 0.87
C GLN A 207 1.23 -15.69 1.56
N ASN A 208 2.55 -15.46 1.49
CA ASN A 208 3.17 -14.28 2.08
C ASN A 208 2.62 -12.99 1.45
N ARG A 209 2.41 -12.97 0.12
CA ARG A 209 1.84 -11.83 -0.58
C ARG A 209 0.41 -11.54 -0.14
N ALA A 210 -0.44 -12.57 -0.07
CA ALA A 210 -1.82 -12.41 0.40
C ALA A 210 -1.88 -11.89 1.85
N LEU A 211 -1.00 -12.39 2.71
CA LEU A 211 -0.90 -11.94 4.10
C LEU A 211 -0.43 -10.47 4.18
N LEU A 212 0.58 -10.09 3.39
CA LEU A 212 1.05 -8.71 3.33
C LEU A 212 -0.03 -7.75 2.82
N GLU A 213 -0.76 -8.12 1.77
CA GLU A 213 -1.87 -7.32 1.25
C GLU A 213 -2.99 -7.14 2.28
N HIS A 214 -3.35 -8.20 3.02
CA HIS A 214 -4.34 -8.12 4.09
C HIS A 214 -3.87 -7.24 5.27
N ASN A 215 -2.63 -7.42 5.71
CA ASN A 215 -2.06 -6.62 6.79
C ASN A 215 -1.98 -5.14 6.39
N HIS A 216 -1.60 -4.85 5.15
CA HIS A 216 -1.54 -3.48 4.65
C HIS A 216 -2.93 -2.82 4.67
N ARG A 217 -3.97 -3.50 4.17
CA ARG A 217 -5.36 -3.00 4.26
C ARG A 217 -5.80 -2.74 5.69
N THR A 218 -5.45 -3.65 6.61
CA THR A 218 -5.81 -3.52 8.03
C THR A 218 -5.09 -2.33 8.68
N ILE A 219 -3.81 -2.14 8.36
CA ILE A 219 -3.02 -1.00 8.85
C ILE A 219 -3.60 0.30 8.30
N GLU A 220 -3.92 0.35 7.00
CA GLU A 220 -4.49 1.52 6.34
C GLU A 220 -5.81 1.96 7.00
N THR A 221 -6.73 1.01 7.24
CA THR A 221 -7.97 1.30 7.98
C THR A 221 -7.69 1.83 9.38
N LYS A 222 -6.77 1.20 10.13
CA LYS A 222 -6.40 1.66 11.49
C LYS A 222 -5.76 3.05 11.48
N VAL A 223 -4.93 3.35 10.48
CA VAL A 223 -4.33 4.68 10.31
C VAL A 223 -5.44 5.71 10.09
N GLN A 224 -6.38 5.44 9.18
CA GLN A 224 -7.51 6.34 8.93
C GLN A 224 -8.36 6.58 10.19
N GLU A 225 -8.69 5.52 10.94
CA GLU A 225 -9.44 5.63 12.21
C GLU A 225 -8.67 6.46 13.25
N ARG A 226 -7.37 6.22 13.41
CA ARG A 226 -6.54 6.96 14.36
C ARG A 226 -6.34 8.42 13.95
N THR A 227 -6.18 8.69 12.66
CA THR A 227 -6.11 10.06 12.15
C THR A 227 -7.41 10.82 12.40
N ALA A 228 -8.57 10.17 12.20
CA ALA A 228 -9.87 10.76 12.50
C ALA A 228 -10.05 11.03 14.02
N GLN A 229 -9.67 10.08 14.87
CA GLN A 229 -9.70 10.24 16.33
C GLN A 229 -8.78 11.36 16.81
N LEU A 230 -7.56 11.44 16.27
CA LEU A 230 -6.59 12.48 16.61
C LEU A 230 -7.12 13.86 16.23
N LYS A 231 -7.72 13.99 15.04
CA LYS A 231 -8.36 15.23 14.61
C LYS A 231 -9.50 15.65 15.55
N SER A 232 -10.37 14.70 15.90
CA SER A 232 -11.47 14.97 16.84
C SER A 232 -10.97 15.38 18.24
N ALA A 233 -9.91 14.75 18.75
CA ALA A 233 -9.32 15.10 20.04
C ALA A 233 -8.65 16.48 20.00
N GLN A 234 -7.97 16.81 18.89
CA GLN A 234 -7.38 18.13 18.67
C GLN A 234 -8.45 19.23 18.65
N ASP A 235 -9.58 19.00 17.97
CA ASP A 235 -10.70 19.96 17.91
C ASP A 235 -11.32 20.18 19.31
N GLN A 236 -11.43 19.13 20.12
CA GLN A 236 -11.89 19.22 21.51
C GLN A 236 -10.91 20.03 22.38
N LEU A 237 -9.61 19.75 22.28
CA LEU A 237 -8.58 20.50 23.01
C LEU A 237 -8.57 21.98 22.60
N MET A 238 -8.71 22.28 21.32
CA MET A 238 -8.75 23.66 20.84
C MET A 238 -9.99 24.41 21.34
N THR A 239 -11.14 23.72 21.40
CA THR A 239 -12.37 24.27 21.97
C THR A 239 -12.22 24.53 23.48
N ALA A 240 -11.65 23.58 24.22
CA ALA A 240 -11.40 23.71 25.65
C ALA A 240 -10.41 24.84 25.96
N ALA A 241 -9.32 24.94 25.21
CA ALA A 241 -8.33 26.01 25.34
C ALA A 241 -8.95 27.39 25.08
N ARG A 242 -9.82 27.50 24.07
CA ARG A 242 -10.56 28.74 23.79
C ARG A 242 -11.48 29.13 24.95
N SER A 243 -12.25 28.18 25.49
CA SER A 243 -13.12 28.44 26.64
C SER A 243 -12.34 28.83 27.90
N ALA A 244 -11.21 28.18 28.16
CA ALA A 244 -10.31 28.54 29.26
C ALA A 244 -9.75 29.95 29.09
N GLY A 245 -9.28 30.29 27.89
CA GLY A 245 -8.81 31.65 27.57
C GLY A 245 -9.90 32.71 27.75
N MET A 246 -11.15 32.42 27.38
CA MET A 246 -12.27 33.33 27.63
C MET A 246 -12.56 33.50 29.13
N ALA A 247 -12.47 32.44 29.92
CA ALA A 247 -12.67 32.50 31.37
C ALA A 247 -11.55 33.30 32.06
N GLU A 248 -10.30 33.15 31.61
CA GLU A 248 -9.15 33.91 32.12
C GLU A 248 -9.29 35.40 31.82
N ILE A 249 -9.68 35.75 30.58
CA ILE A 249 -9.98 37.14 30.20
C ILE A 249 -11.12 37.70 31.05
N ALA A 250 -12.22 36.95 31.23
CA ALA A 250 -13.34 37.39 32.04
C ALA A 250 -12.95 37.63 33.51
N THR A 251 -12.12 36.75 34.07
CA THR A 251 -11.60 36.89 35.45
C THR A 251 -10.73 38.14 35.58
N SER A 252 -9.84 38.40 34.61
CA SER A 252 -9.01 39.60 34.59
C SER A 252 -9.85 40.88 34.48
N VAL A 253 -10.86 40.90 33.60
CA VAL A 253 -11.79 42.02 33.46
C VAL A 253 -12.58 42.25 34.75
N LEU A 254 -13.12 41.19 35.36
CA LEU A 254 -13.87 41.27 36.63
C LEU A 254 -12.99 41.82 37.76
N HIS A 255 -11.73 41.37 37.86
CA HIS A 255 -10.80 41.90 38.86
C HIS A 255 -10.56 43.40 38.66
N ASN A 256 -10.34 43.84 37.42
CA ASN A 256 -10.12 45.26 37.13
C ASN A 256 -11.37 46.11 37.41
N VAL A 257 -12.55 45.64 37.00
CA VAL A 257 -13.82 46.31 37.28
C VAL A 257 -14.10 46.34 38.78
N GLY A 258 -13.81 45.25 39.50
CA GLY A 258 -13.96 45.17 40.96
C GLY A 258 -13.08 46.19 41.68
N ASN A 259 -11.83 46.36 41.25
CA ASN A 259 -10.94 47.38 41.81
C ASN A 259 -11.49 48.80 41.59
N VAL A 260 -11.94 49.12 40.37
CA VAL A 260 -12.53 50.44 40.07
C VAL A 260 -13.81 50.68 40.88
N LEU A 261 -14.72 49.69 40.94
CA LEU A 261 -15.95 49.81 41.72
C LEU A 261 -15.67 49.99 43.21
N ASN A 262 -14.65 49.31 43.75
CA ASN A 262 -14.27 49.48 45.14
C ASN A 262 -13.77 50.90 45.40
N SER A 263 -12.94 51.46 44.52
CA SER A 263 -12.50 52.85 44.61
C SER A 263 -13.68 53.82 44.55
N VAL A 264 -14.59 53.65 43.57
CA VAL A 264 -15.80 54.48 43.45
C VAL A 264 -16.67 54.39 44.70
N ASN A 265 -16.85 53.19 45.27
CA ASN A 265 -17.65 52.98 46.47
C ASN A 265 -17.03 53.65 47.71
N VAL A 266 -15.70 53.59 47.85
CA VAL A 266 -14.98 54.29 48.93
C VAL A 266 -15.12 55.80 48.78
N SER A 267 -14.83 56.36 47.59
CA SER A 267 -15.01 57.79 47.31
C SER A 267 -16.44 58.25 47.58
N ALA A 268 -17.45 57.49 47.10
CA ALA A 268 -18.86 57.80 47.33
C ALA A 268 -19.23 57.77 48.82
N THR A 269 -18.68 56.81 49.58
CA THR A 269 -18.90 56.72 51.04
C THR A 269 -18.28 57.91 51.75
N ILE A 270 -17.04 58.29 51.40
CA ILE A 270 -16.35 59.45 51.98
C ILE A 270 -17.10 60.75 51.66
N VAL A 271 -17.52 60.94 50.41
CA VAL A 271 -18.30 62.11 49.99
C VAL A 271 -19.64 62.15 50.74
N ALA A 272 -20.34 61.02 50.85
CA ALA A 272 -21.60 60.94 51.59
C ALA A 272 -21.42 61.26 53.09
N ASP A 273 -20.32 60.80 53.70
CA ASP A 273 -20.01 61.07 55.11
C ASP A 273 -19.65 62.55 55.34
N LYS A 274 -18.85 63.15 54.45
CA LYS A 274 -18.55 64.61 54.47
C LYS A 274 -19.82 65.43 54.30
N LEU A 275 -20.71 65.07 53.38
CA LEU A 275 -22.00 65.74 53.20
C LEU A 275 -22.90 65.65 54.45
N ARG A 276 -22.87 64.52 55.17
CA ARG A 276 -23.64 64.34 56.42
C ARG A 276 -23.14 65.23 57.55
N HIS A 277 -21.85 65.53 57.59
CA HIS A 277 -21.21 66.38 58.60
C HIS A 277 -21.02 67.83 58.15
N SER A 278 -21.54 68.21 56.97
CA SER A 278 -21.39 69.55 56.40
C SER A 278 -22.18 70.59 57.19
N GLU A 279 -21.62 71.80 57.30
CA GLU A 279 -22.29 72.97 57.88
C GLU A 279 -23.35 73.61 56.95
N MET A 280 -23.71 72.95 55.84
CA MET A 280 -24.77 73.42 54.93
C MET A 280 -26.12 73.74 55.61
N PRO A 281 -26.58 72.97 56.62
CA PRO A 281 -27.78 73.34 57.39
C PRO A 281 -27.62 74.66 58.16
N SER A 282 -26.41 74.98 58.61
CA SER A 282 -26.09 76.25 59.27
C SER A 282 -26.21 77.43 58.30
N LEU A 283 -25.85 77.26 57.02
CA LEU A 283 -26.10 78.25 55.97
C LEU A 283 -27.60 78.47 55.73
N GLY A 284 -28.39 77.38 55.77
CA GLY A 284 -29.85 77.45 55.72
C GLY A 284 -30.43 78.33 56.84
N LYS A 285 -29.98 78.12 58.09
CA LYS A 285 -30.40 78.92 59.25
C LYS A 285 -30.01 80.40 59.13
N VAL A 286 -28.81 80.68 58.62
CA VAL A 286 -28.37 82.06 58.34
C VAL A 286 -29.29 82.72 57.32
N SER A 287 -29.60 82.03 56.23
CA SER A 287 -30.51 82.54 55.20
C SER A 287 -31.92 82.81 55.76
N GLU A 288 -32.40 81.93 56.63
CA GLU A 288 -33.70 82.08 57.29
C GLU A 288 -33.72 83.29 58.25
N MET A 289 -32.71 83.44 59.11
CA MET A 289 -32.58 84.60 59.99
C MET A 289 -32.52 85.93 59.21
N ILE A 290 -31.81 85.96 58.07
CA ILE A 290 -31.77 87.15 57.19
C ILE A 290 -33.15 87.41 56.58
N ALA A 291 -33.87 86.36 56.15
CA ALA A 291 -35.18 86.48 55.54
C ALA A 291 -36.24 87.00 56.54
N GLU A 292 -36.23 86.50 57.78
CA GLU A 292 -37.15 86.92 58.85
C GLU A 292 -36.95 88.39 59.23
N ASN A 293 -35.69 88.87 59.24
CA ASN A 293 -35.34 90.24 59.65
C ASN A 293 -35.24 91.24 58.49
N LYS A 294 -35.59 90.81 57.27
CA LYS A 294 -35.49 91.59 56.02
C LYS A 294 -36.07 93.01 56.06
N PRO A 295 -37.24 93.28 56.67
CA PRO A 295 -37.82 94.63 56.70
C PRO A 295 -37.03 95.63 57.55
N GLN A 296 -36.20 95.16 58.48
CA GLN A 296 -35.45 95.99 59.44
C GLN A 296 -33.96 95.58 59.52
N LEU A 297 -33.41 95.17 58.38
CA LEU A 297 -32.08 94.55 58.32
C LEU A 297 -30.97 95.44 58.91
N GLY A 298 -31.03 96.75 58.68
CA GLY A 298 -30.06 97.71 59.22
C GLY A 298 -30.08 97.81 60.75
N ALA A 299 -31.26 97.71 61.37
CA ALA A 299 -31.40 97.69 62.84
C ALA A 299 -30.95 96.34 63.41
N PHE A 300 -31.25 95.23 62.73
CA PHE A 300 -30.82 93.89 63.13
C PHE A 300 -29.29 93.76 63.20
N PHE A 301 -28.55 94.21 62.19
CA PHE A 301 -27.08 94.14 62.20
C PHE A 301 -26.40 95.08 63.22
N THR A 302 -27.10 96.10 63.72
CA THR A 302 -26.50 97.14 64.57
C THR A 302 -26.95 97.11 66.03
N LEU A 303 -28.16 96.58 66.31
CA LEU A 303 -28.77 96.60 67.64
C LEU A 303 -29.00 95.19 68.20
N ASP A 304 -29.27 94.20 67.35
CA ASP A 304 -29.53 92.83 67.79
C ASP A 304 -28.21 92.05 67.99
N GLU A 305 -28.05 91.41 69.15
CA GLU A 305 -26.82 90.67 69.50
C GLU A 305 -26.56 89.48 68.56
N ARG A 306 -27.59 88.87 67.96
CA ARG A 306 -27.44 87.80 66.96
C ARG A 306 -27.10 88.38 65.60
N GLY A 307 -27.70 89.51 65.23
CA GLY A 307 -27.43 90.21 63.98
C GLY A 307 -26.00 90.75 63.89
N LYS A 308 -25.43 91.24 65.00
CA LYS A 308 -24.03 91.72 65.05
C LYS A 308 -22.98 90.63 64.80
N MET A 309 -23.22 89.39 65.23
CA MET A 309 -22.30 88.25 65.05
C MET A 309 -22.42 87.57 63.67
N LEU A 310 -23.49 87.90 62.93
CA LEU A 310 -23.84 87.21 61.70
C LEU A 310 -22.83 87.43 60.54
N PRO A 311 -22.25 88.64 60.33
CA PRO A 311 -21.24 88.84 59.29
C PRO A 311 -19.98 87.97 59.50
N ASP A 312 -19.46 87.93 60.72
CA ASP A 312 -18.28 87.11 61.06
C ASP A 312 -18.59 85.61 60.93
N PHE A 313 -19.76 85.18 61.40
CA PHE A 313 -20.22 83.80 61.24
C PHE A 313 -20.38 83.39 59.77
N ILE A 314 -20.87 84.28 58.90
CA ILE A 314 -20.97 84.01 57.44
C ILE A 314 -19.59 83.83 56.82
N VAL A 315 -18.60 84.63 57.22
CA VAL A 315 -17.22 84.51 56.73
C VAL A 315 -16.62 83.18 57.16
N ASP A 316 -16.76 82.81 58.44
CA ASP A 316 -16.26 81.54 58.97
C ASP A 316 -16.97 80.34 58.31
N LEU A 317 -18.29 80.44 58.11
CA LEU A 317 -19.08 79.42 57.44
C LEU A 317 -18.71 79.27 55.95
N ALA A 318 -18.49 80.38 55.24
CA ALA A 318 -18.05 80.35 53.84
C ALA A 318 -16.66 79.71 53.70
N LYS A 319 -15.75 79.96 54.65
CA LYS A 319 -14.44 79.30 54.70
C LYS A 319 -14.58 77.80 54.96
N CYS A 320 -15.37 77.41 55.96
CA CYS A 320 -15.62 76.02 56.31
C CYS A 320 -16.24 75.24 55.14
N LEU A 321 -17.30 75.77 54.53
CA LEU A 321 -17.94 75.16 53.35
C LEU A 321 -17.03 75.13 52.12
N GLY A 322 -16.16 76.13 51.95
CA GLY A 322 -15.15 76.15 50.88
C GLY A 322 -14.09 75.05 51.07
N GLU A 323 -13.62 74.86 52.30
CA GLU A 323 -12.70 73.76 52.66
C GLU A 323 -13.37 72.39 52.46
N GLU A 324 -14.61 72.22 52.89
CA GLU A 324 -15.41 71.00 52.65
C GLU A 324 -15.56 70.69 51.15
N GLN A 325 -15.91 71.69 50.34
CA GLN A 325 -16.06 71.55 48.90
C GLN A 325 -14.76 71.12 48.23
N GLN A 326 -13.64 71.76 48.58
CA GLN A 326 -12.33 71.44 48.03
C GLN A 326 -11.90 70.02 48.38
N LEU A 327 -12.19 69.59 49.61
CA LEU A 327 -11.93 68.23 50.08
C LEU A 327 -12.83 67.17 49.44
N MET A 328 -14.06 67.50 49.04
CA MET A 328 -14.93 66.58 48.29
C MET A 328 -14.53 66.48 46.81
N LEU A 329 -14.15 67.60 46.20
CA LEU A 329 -13.64 67.63 44.82
C LEU A 329 -12.33 66.86 44.66
N ALA A 330 -11.55 66.70 45.74
CA ALA A 330 -10.34 65.88 45.71
C ALA A 330 -10.60 64.36 45.71
N GLU A 331 -11.80 63.91 46.07
CA GLU A 331 -12.19 62.48 46.14
C GLU A 331 -12.85 61.95 44.84
N VAL A 332 -13.22 62.85 43.93
CA VAL A 332 -13.95 62.60 42.67
C VAL A 332 -13.04 62.85 41.49
#